data_AF-A0A7W7WDW0-F1
#
_entry.id   AF-A0A7W7WDW0-F1
#
_cell.length_a   1.000
_cell.length_b   1.000
_cell.length_c   1.000
_cell.angle_alpha   90.00
_cell.angle_beta   90.00
_cell.angle_gamma   90.00
#
_symmetry.space_group_name_H-M   'P 1'
#
loop_
_entity.id
_entity.type
_entity.pdbx_description
1 polymer ?
#
loop_
_entity_poly.entity_id
_entity_poly.type
_entity_poly.pdbx_seq_one_letter_code
_entity_poly.pdbx_strand_id
1 'polypeptide(L)'
;MRLSGERVRLKIGTLYGVLDRLAADELVVLDREEAQQGRLRRYYRLTESGARALGAEAVRLAGNVENARRRLRARYAGGMA
;
A
#
# COMPACT_ATOMS: atom_id res chain seq x y z
N MET A 1 14.37 -0.79 -2.93
CA MET A 1 13.34 -0.63 -1.88
C MET A 1 13.23 0.86 -1.54
N ARG A 2 12.59 1.67 -2.40
CA ARG A 2 12.43 3.13 -2.20
C ARG A 2 10.97 3.60 -2.22
N LEU A 3 10.03 2.77 -2.70
CA LEU A 3 8.61 3.16 -2.82
C LEU A 3 7.90 3.44 -1.49
N SER A 4 8.27 2.79 -0.38
CA SER A 4 7.62 3.01 0.93
C SER A 4 8.35 4.01 1.84
N GLY A 5 9.52 4.52 1.43
CA GLY A 5 10.41 5.28 2.31
C GLY A 5 10.76 4.51 3.59
N GLU A 6 10.97 3.19 3.47
CA GLU A 6 11.27 2.26 4.59
C GLU A 6 10.20 2.12 5.68
N ARG A 7 9.06 2.83 5.55
CA ARG A 7 7.93 2.77 6.50
C ARG A 7 7.31 1.37 6.61
N VAL A 8 7.56 0.51 5.62
CA VAL A 8 7.03 -0.84 5.58
C VAL A 8 8.21 -1.83 5.51
N ARG A 9 8.48 -2.49 6.64
CA ARG A 9 9.36 -3.66 6.74
C ARG A 9 8.50 -4.90 6.98
N LEU A 10 8.14 -5.60 5.91
CA LEU A 10 7.43 -6.87 6.00
C LEU A 10 8.43 -8.01 6.16
N LYS A 11 8.15 -8.94 7.07
CA LYS A 11 8.84 -10.24 7.08
C LYS A 11 8.50 -10.98 5.77
N ILE A 12 9.42 -11.78 5.27
CA ILE A 12 9.29 -12.50 3.98
C ILE A 12 7.97 -13.27 3.89
N GLY A 13 7.60 -14.03 4.93
CA GLY A 13 6.34 -14.79 4.94
C GLY A 13 5.09 -13.92 4.84
N THR A 14 5.09 -12.75 5.50
CA THR A 14 3.97 -11.80 5.43
C THR A 14 3.89 -11.13 4.07
N LEU A 15 5.02 -10.84 3.42
CA LEU A 15 5.05 -10.27 2.09
C LEU A 15 4.38 -11.21 1.07
N TYR A 16 4.76 -12.48 1.04
CA TYR A 16 4.17 -13.44 0.11
C TYR A 16 2.69 -13.68 0.40
N GLY A 17 2.29 -13.80 1.67
CA GLY A 17 0.87 -13.93 2.02
C GLY A 17 0.01 -12.73 1.58
N VAL A 18 0.56 -11.51 1.59
CA VAL A 18 -0.14 -10.33 1.07
C VAL A 18 -0.23 -10.37 -0.46
N LEU A 19 0.86 -10.74 -1.15
CA LEU A 19 0.86 -10.84 -2.61
C LEU A 19 -0.10 -11.94 -3.10
N ASP A 20 -0.15 -13.09 -2.43
CA ASP A 20 -1.06 -14.17 -2.78
C ASP A 20 -2.52 -13.76 -2.60
N ARG A 21 -2.85 -13.02 -1.54
CA ARG A 21 -4.20 -12.47 -1.37
C ARG A 21 -4.54 -11.44 -2.44
N LEU A 22 -3.65 -10.49 -2.72
CA LEU A 22 -3.87 -9.50 -3.77
C LEU A 22 -4.02 -10.15 -5.15
N ALA A 23 -3.35 -11.28 -5.40
CA ALA A 23 -3.51 -12.05 -6.62
C ALA A 23 -4.84 -12.81 -6.65
N ALA A 24 -5.26 -13.41 -5.51
CA ALA A 24 -6.56 -14.06 -5.37
C ALA A 24 -7.73 -13.07 -5.55
N ASP A 25 -7.55 -11.82 -5.14
CA ASP A 25 -8.51 -10.73 -5.33
C ASP A 25 -8.40 -10.08 -6.73
N GLU A 26 -7.57 -10.61 -7.63
CA GLU A 26 -7.33 -10.12 -8.99
C GLU A 26 -6.83 -8.66 -9.07
N LEU A 27 -6.24 -8.14 -7.99
CA LEU A 27 -5.70 -6.77 -7.93
C LEU A 27 -4.27 -6.70 -8.47
N VAL A 28 -3.55 -7.82 -8.42
CA VAL A 28 -2.23 -7.97 -9.05
C VAL A 28 -2.18 -9.27 -9.84
N VAL A 29 -1.27 -9.33 -10.80
CA VAL A 29 -0.99 -10.55 -11.56
C VAL A 29 0.51 -10.78 -11.61
N LEU A 30 0.91 -12.05 -11.62
CA LEU A 30 2.29 -12.45 -11.87
C LEU A 30 2.68 -11.99 -13.29
N ASP A 31 3.69 -11.14 -13.35
CA ASP A 31 4.23 -10.60 -14.60
C ASP A 31 5.34 -11.50 -15.14
N ARG A 32 6.26 -11.90 -14.26
CA ARG A 32 7.39 -12.77 -14.60
C ARG A 32 8.04 -13.40 -13.38
N GLU A 33 8.78 -14.47 -13.62
CA GLU A 33 9.64 -15.12 -12.66
C GLU A 33 11.08 -15.12 -13.17
N GLU A 34 12.02 -14.76 -12.31
CA GLU A 34 13.44 -14.70 -12.64
C GLU A 34 14.26 -15.41 -11.57
N ALA A 35 15.15 -16.31 -11.98
CA ALA A 35 16.13 -16.90 -11.08
C ALA A 35 17.33 -15.94 -10.96
N GLN A 36 17.51 -15.34 -9.78
CA GLN A 36 18.63 -14.43 -9.52
C GLN A 36 19.39 -14.88 -8.29
N GLN A 37 20.68 -15.19 -8.48
CA GLN A 37 21.58 -15.70 -7.43
C GLN A 37 20.99 -16.94 -6.71
N GLY A 38 20.45 -17.88 -7.48
CA GLY A 38 19.87 -19.12 -6.93
C GLY A 38 18.55 -18.94 -6.19
N ARG A 39 17.93 -17.76 -6.24
CA ARG A 39 16.60 -17.49 -5.68
C ARG A 39 15.62 -17.11 -6.77
N LEU A 40 14.47 -17.78 -6.78
CA LEU A 40 13.35 -17.41 -7.63
C LEU A 40 12.74 -16.10 -7.13
N ARG A 41 12.67 -15.10 -8.00
CA ARG A 41 12.03 -13.80 -7.75
C ARG A 41 10.78 -13.71 -8.60
N ARG A 42 9.64 -13.47 -7.96
CA ARG A 42 8.36 -13.21 -8.63
C ARG A 42 8.13 -11.72 -8.71
N TYR A 43 7.83 -11.24 -9.91
CA TYR A 43 7.45 -9.86 -10.15
C TYR A 43 5.95 -9.82 -10.44
N TYR A 44 5.26 -8.90 -9.77
CA TYR A 44 3.82 -8.70 -9.94
C TYR A 44 3.58 -7.31 -10.52
N ARG A 45 2.53 -7.19 -11.33
CA ARG A 45 2.02 -5.91 -11.83
C ARG A 45 0.58 -5.71 -11.39
N LEU A 46 0.16 -4.45 -11.27
CA LEU A 46 -1.24 -4.12 -11.05
C LEU A 46 -2.07 -4.55 -12.26
N THR A 47 -3.27 -5.05 -11.98
CA THR A 47 -4.34 -5.13 -12.96
C THR A 47 -5.03 -3.76 -13.07
N GLU A 48 -5.94 -3.58 -14.03
CA GLU A 48 -6.74 -2.36 -14.07
C GLU A 48 -7.65 -2.21 -12.85
N SER A 49 -8.28 -3.30 -12.39
CA SER A 49 -9.06 -3.32 -11.14
C SER A 49 -8.18 -2.96 -9.95
N GLY A 50 -6.96 -3.51 -9.88
CA GLY A 50 -5.96 -3.17 -8.89
C GLY A 50 -5.56 -1.70 -8.89
N ALA A 51 -5.33 -1.13 -10.07
CA ALA A 51 -5.00 0.30 -10.20
C ALA A 51 -6.16 1.19 -9.72
N ARG A 52 -7.40 0.86 -10.07
CA ARG A 52 -8.60 1.57 -9.57
C ARG A 52 -8.74 1.44 -8.05
N ALA A 53 -8.58 0.24 -7.50
CA ALA A 53 -8.64 -0.01 -6.07
C ALA A 53 -7.55 0.76 -5.30
N LEU A 54 -6.32 0.76 -5.81
CA LEU A 54 -5.22 1.54 -5.25
C LEU A 54 -5.50 3.04 -5.28
N GLY A 55 -6.08 3.54 -6.36
CA GLY A 55 -6.51 4.94 -6.47
C GLY A 55 -7.58 5.31 -5.43
N ALA A 56 -8.60 4.48 -5.28
CA ALA A 56 -9.65 4.68 -4.28
C ALA A 56 -9.08 4.69 -2.84
N GLU A 57 -8.15 3.79 -2.54
CA GLU A 57 -7.49 3.72 -1.24
C GLU A 57 -6.63 4.96 -0.97
N ALA A 58 -5.91 5.46 -1.98
CA ALA A 58 -5.13 6.69 -1.87
C ALA A 58 -6.02 7.90 -1.54
N VAL A 59 -7.17 8.03 -2.21
CA VAL A 59 -8.18 9.07 -1.92
C VAL A 59 -8.71 8.95 -0.49
N ARG A 60 -9.02 7.72 -0.05
CA ARG A 60 -9.50 7.47 1.31
C ARG A 60 -8.48 7.89 2.37
N LEU A 61 -7.21 7.53 2.18
CA LEU A 61 -6.12 7.91 3.09
C LEU A 61 -5.93 9.44 3.13
N ALA A 62 -5.98 10.12 1.98
CA ALA A 62 -5.91 11.58 1.93
C ALA A 62 -7.07 12.24 2.68
N GLY A 63 -8.30 11.71 2.51
CA GLY A 63 -9.48 12.17 3.24
C GLY A 63 -9.35 11.99 4.75
N ASN A 64 -8.77 10.87 5.21
CA ASN A 64 -8.50 10.64 6.63
C ASN A 64 -7.52 11.67 7.20
N VAL A 65 -6.46 12.00 6.46
CA VAL A 65 -5.49 13.04 6.86
C VAL A 65 -6.16 14.40 6.98
N GLU A 66 -7.00 14.79 6.02
CA GLU A 66 -7.68 16.09 6.09
C GLU A 66 -8.67 16.15 7.25
N ASN A 67 -9.42 15.08 7.49
CA ASN A 67 -10.30 14.98 8.65
C ASN A 67 -9.53 15.09 9.97
N ALA A 68 -8.39 14.42 10.09
CA ALA A 68 -7.53 14.51 11.26
C ALA A 68 -7.00 15.95 11.46
N ARG A 69 -6.52 16.59 10.39
CA ARG A 69 -6.05 17.99 10.42
C ARG A 69 -7.14 18.96 10.86
N ARG A 70 -8.36 18.83 10.32
CA ARG A 70 -9.51 19.66 10.73
C ARG A 70 -9.80 19.54 12.22
N ARG A 71 -9.81 18.31 12.75
CA ARG A 71 -10.03 18.06 14.19
C ARG A 71 -8.91 18.62 15.06
N LEU A 72 -7.65 18.49 14.63
CA LEU A 72 -6.50 19.07 15.35
C LEU A 72 -6.58 20.59 15.39
N ARG A 73 -6.89 21.26 14.27
CA ARG A 73 -7.05 22.72 14.22
C ARG A 73 -8.12 23.21 15.20
N ALA A 74 -9.29 22.56 15.23
CA ALA A 74 -10.36 22.90 16.17
C ALA A 74 -9.92 22.73 17.62
N ARG A 75 -9.16 21.68 17.94
CA ARG A 75 -8.60 21.46 19.29
C ARG A 75 -7.63 22.57 19.70
N TYR A 76 -6.72 22.99 18.82
CA TYR A 76 -5.76 24.06 19.13
C TYR A 76 -6.39 25.45 19.18
N ALA A 77 -7.41 25.71 18.36
CA ALA A 77 -8.16 26.97 18.40
C ALA A 77 -9.02 27.11 19.67
N GLY A 78 -9.59 26.01 20.16
CA GLY A 78 -10.38 26.00 21.41
C GLY A 78 -9.55 25.89 22.69
N GLY A 79 -8.24 25.65 22.59
CA GLY A 79 -7.30 25.60 23.74
C GLY A 79 -6.54 26.91 23.99
N MET A 80 -6.73 27.92 23.14
CA MET A 80 -6.28 29.30 23.37
C MET A 80 -7.48 30.19 23.74
N ALA A 81 -8.26 29.76 24.72
CA ALA A 81 -9.31 30.54 25.37
C ALA A 81 -9.22 30.33 26.88
#